data_AF-A0A9X7C0H3-F1
#
_entry.id   AF-A0A9X7C0H3-F1
#
_cell.length_a   1.000
_cell.length_b   1.000
_cell.length_c   1.000
_cell.angle_alpha   90.00
_cell.angle_beta   90.00
_cell.angle_gamma   90.00
#
_symmetry.space_group_name_H-M   'P 1'
#
loop_
_entity.id
_entity.type
_entity.pdbx_description
1 polymer ?
#
loop_
_entity_poly.entity_id
_entity_poly.type
_entity_poly.pdbx_seq_one_letter_code
_entity_poly.pdbx_strand_id
1 'polypeptide(L)'
;MKLWFTKNKKLLITFGVMSLITLIITLFEIHLIVGNAEDLYEYSTSKTVTDGLKTVSVLGVFNMILLVLWTFTFILIFLKIIFPSKKVVHNALFIEELKFLKDMPSQLKRGLDKNE
;
A
#
# COMPACT_ATOMS: atom_id res chain seq x y z
N MET A 1 19.24 -11.20 -10.35
CA MET A 1 18.46 -9.95 -10.51
C MET A 1 17.91 -9.75 -11.94
N LYS A 2 18.75 -9.74 -13.00
CA LYS A 2 18.29 -9.61 -14.42
C LYS A 2 17.16 -10.58 -14.82
N LEU A 3 17.28 -11.87 -14.45
CA LEU A 3 16.27 -12.90 -14.77
C LEU A 3 14.91 -12.66 -14.09
N TRP A 4 14.90 -12.04 -12.91
CA TRP A 4 13.67 -11.71 -12.19
C TRP A 4 12.94 -10.54 -12.86
N PHE A 5 13.70 -9.52 -13.28
CA PHE A 5 13.18 -8.38 -14.04
C PHE A 5 12.59 -8.82 -15.38
N THR A 6 13.26 -9.72 -16.12
CA THR A 6 12.71 -10.23 -17.38
C THR A 6 11.45 -11.07 -17.16
N LYS A 7 11.42 -11.91 -16.12
CA LYS A 7 10.25 -12.74 -15.77
C LYS A 7 9.04 -11.92 -15.29
N ASN A 8 9.26 -10.82 -14.57
CA ASN A 8 8.21 -9.95 -14.06
C ASN A 8 8.02 -8.66 -14.87
N LYS A 9 8.59 -8.58 -16.07
CA LYS A 9 8.59 -7.36 -16.91
C LYS A 9 7.19 -6.76 -17.09
N LYS A 10 6.18 -7.59 -17.36
CA LYS A 10 4.79 -7.14 -17.52
C LYS A 10 4.26 -6.44 -16.26
N LEU A 11 4.47 -7.05 -15.10
CA LEU A 11 4.04 -6.52 -13.81
C LEU A 11 4.72 -5.18 -13.50
N LEU A 12 6.01 -5.04 -13.79
CA LEU A 12 6.74 -3.78 -13.61
C LEU A 12 6.28 -2.69 -14.57
N ILE A 13 5.99 -3.03 -15.83
CA ILE A 13 5.43 -2.09 -16.81
C ILE A 13 4.05 -1.62 -16.36
N THR A 14 3.16 -2.55 -15.99
CA THR A 14 1.83 -2.21 -15.49
C THR A 14 1.91 -1.30 -14.26
N PHE A 15 2.80 -1.62 -13.31
CA PHE A 15 3.02 -0.76 -12.15
C PHE A 15 3.56 0.61 -12.54
N GLY A 16 4.50 0.69 -13.48
CA GLY A 16 5.03 1.95 -14.01
C GLY A 16 3.94 2.81 -14.66
N VAL A 17 3.09 2.22 -15.50
CA VAL A 17 1.94 2.91 -16.12
C VAL A 17 0.96 3.38 -15.07
N MET A 18 0.60 2.53 -14.10
CA MET A 18 -0.28 2.91 -12.99
C MET A 18 0.32 4.07 -12.16
N SER A 19 1.63 4.04 -11.92
CA SER A 19 2.35 5.11 -11.21
C SER A 19 2.29 6.43 -11.97
N LEU A 20 2.46 6.38 -13.30
CA LEU A 20 2.37 7.57 -14.14
C LEU A 20 0.96 8.17 -14.13
N ILE A 21 -0.07 7.32 -14.23
CA ILE A 21 -1.47 7.76 -14.16
C ILE A 21 -1.76 8.40 -12.80
N THR A 22 -1.33 7.76 -11.72
CA THR A 22 -1.51 8.28 -10.35
C THR A 22 -0.82 9.64 -10.17
N LEU A 23 0.39 9.80 -10.73
CA LEU A 23 1.11 11.06 -10.72
C LEU A 23 0.36 12.16 -11.49
N ILE A 24 -0.14 11.85 -12.69
CA ILE A 24 -0.90 12.82 -13.51
C ILE A 24 -2.16 13.29 -12.75
N ILE A 25 -2.91 12.36 -12.16
CA ILE A 25 -4.12 12.68 -11.39
C ILE A 25 -3.76 13.55 -10.18
N THR A 26 -2.68 13.22 -9.47
CA THR A 26 -2.22 14.01 -8.31
C THR A 26 -1.81 15.43 -8.72
N LEU A 27 -1.10 15.58 -9.84
CA LEU A 27 -0.73 16.91 -10.35
C LEU A 27 -1.97 17.73 -10.75
N PHE A 28 -2.95 17.08 -11.36
CA PHE A 28 -4.22 17.72 -11.70
C PHE A 28 -5.00 18.15 -10.45
N GLU A 29 -5.03 17.32 -9.41
CA GLU A 29 -5.62 17.67 -8.12
C GLU A 29 -4.93 18.87 -7.48
N ILE A 30 -3.59 18.88 -7.44
CA ILE A 30 -2.82 20.02 -6.91
C ILE A 30 -3.16 21.30 -7.69
N HIS A 31 -3.25 21.21 -9.02
CA HIS A 31 -3.63 22.35 -9.85
C HIS A 31 -5.03 22.87 -9.48
N LEU A 32 -6.02 21.99 -9.28
CA LEU A 32 -7.36 22.38 -8.85
C LEU A 32 -7.39 22.96 -7.44
N ILE A 33 -6.61 22.41 -6.50
CA ILE A 33 -6.49 22.95 -5.14
C ILE A 33 -5.96 24.39 -5.19
N VAL A 34 -4.89 24.62 -5.95
CA VAL A 34 -4.31 25.96 -6.12
C VAL A 34 -5.31 26.90 -6.83
N GLY A 35 -6.01 26.41 -7.84
CA GLY A 35 -7.03 27.18 -8.56
C GLY A 35 -8.26 27.56 -7.74
N ASN A 36 -8.53 26.85 -6.63
CA ASN A 36 -9.65 27.10 -5.72
C ASN A 36 -9.15 27.53 -4.32
N ALA A 37 -7.96 28.12 -4.23
CA ALA A 37 -7.35 28.51 -2.94
C ALA A 37 -8.18 29.58 -2.18
N GLU A 38 -8.82 30.50 -2.91
CA GLU A 38 -9.70 31.51 -2.32
C GLU A 38 -10.95 30.88 -1.72
N ASP A 39 -11.61 29.98 -2.45
CA ASP A 39 -12.74 29.19 -1.96
C ASP A 39 -12.36 28.39 -0.70
N LEU A 40 -11.17 27.76 -0.68
CA LEU A 40 -10.64 27.05 0.48
C LEU A 40 -10.46 27.97 1.70
N TYR A 41 -9.98 29.20 1.47
CA TYR A 41 -9.86 30.21 2.52
C TYR A 41 -11.23 30.65 3.04
N GLU A 42 -12.19 30.89 2.15
CA GLU A 42 -13.56 31.24 2.52
C GLU A 42 -14.20 30.10 3.33
N TYR A 43 -14.13 28.85 2.86
CA TYR A 43 -14.60 27.68 3.61
C TYR A 43 -14.00 27.59 5.01
N SER A 44 -12.71 27.93 5.19
CA SER A 44 -12.08 27.90 6.51
C SER A 44 -12.79 28.82 7.51
N THR A 45 -13.31 29.95 7.03
CA THR A 45 -13.90 31.04 7.82
C THR A 45 -15.43 30.90 7.94
N SER A 46 -16.14 30.73 6.83
CA SER A 46 -17.61 30.73 6.76
C SER A 46 -18.22 29.33 6.78
N LYS A 47 -17.41 28.28 6.58
CA LYS A 47 -17.86 26.89 6.35
C LYS A 47 -18.77 26.70 5.13
N THR A 48 -18.81 27.66 4.22
CA THR A 48 -19.59 27.54 2.97
C THR A 48 -18.85 26.66 1.97
N VAL A 49 -19.56 25.70 1.36
CA VAL A 49 -18.98 24.75 0.40
C VAL A 49 -19.43 25.13 -1.00
N THR A 50 -18.51 25.66 -1.80
CA THR A 50 -18.72 25.96 -3.22
C THR A 50 -18.68 24.68 -4.07
N ASP A 51 -19.22 24.73 -5.29
CA ASP A 51 -19.17 23.57 -6.20
C ASP A 51 -17.74 23.25 -6.69
N GLY A 52 -16.86 24.26 -6.74
CA GLY A 52 -15.42 24.08 -6.98
C GLY A 52 -14.77 23.23 -5.88
N LEU A 53 -15.02 23.59 -4.61
CA LEU A 53 -14.58 22.82 -3.44
C LEU A 53 -15.11 21.39 -3.41
N LYS A 54 -16.38 21.17 -3.80
CA LYS A 54 -16.94 19.80 -3.91
C LYS A 54 -16.15 18.98 -4.92
N THR A 55 -15.83 19.56 -6.07
CA THR A 55 -15.08 18.88 -7.13
C THR A 55 -13.67 18.53 -6.67
N VAL A 56 -12.97 19.48 -6.04
CA VAL A 56 -11.65 19.27 -5.44
C VAL A 56 -11.70 18.14 -4.39
N SER A 57 -12.70 18.18 -3.50
CA SER A 57 -12.85 17.18 -2.43
C SER A 57 -13.12 15.77 -2.97
N VAL A 58 -14.00 15.62 -3.96
CA VAL A 58 -14.30 14.31 -4.57
C VAL A 58 -13.07 13.75 -5.26
N LEU A 59 -12.35 14.59 -6.02
CA LEU A 59 -11.12 14.17 -6.67
C LEU A 59 -10.04 13.77 -5.66
N GLY A 60 -9.94 14.48 -4.53
CA GLY A 60 -8.98 14.13 -3.48
C GLY A 60 -9.29 12.82 -2.77
N VAL A 61 -10.57 12.53 -2.50
CA VAL A 61 -10.97 11.21 -1.97
C VAL A 61 -10.61 10.10 -2.98
N PHE A 62 -10.88 10.33 -4.26
CA PHE A 62 -10.51 9.39 -5.31
C PHE A 62 -9.00 9.18 -5.40
N ASN A 63 -8.21 10.26 -5.32
CA ASN A 63 -6.74 10.16 -5.36
C ASN A 63 -6.17 9.44 -4.13
N MET A 64 -6.76 9.65 -2.95
CA MET A 64 -6.41 8.90 -1.74
C MET A 64 -6.63 7.39 -1.91
N ILE A 65 -7.77 6.97 -2.47
CA ILE A 65 -8.05 5.55 -2.76
C ILE A 65 -7.02 5.00 -3.76
N LEU A 66 -6.72 5.76 -4.80
CA LEU A 66 -5.72 5.38 -5.81
C LEU A 66 -4.33 5.21 -5.18
N LEU A 67 -3.93 6.11 -4.29
CA LEU A 67 -2.67 6.04 -3.56
C LEU A 67 -2.58 4.81 -2.65
N VAL A 68 -3.68 4.44 -1.97
CA VAL A 68 -3.76 3.22 -1.16
C VAL A 68 -3.53 1.98 -2.05
N LEU A 69 -4.25 1.88 -3.17
CA LEU A 69 -4.09 0.77 -4.12
C LEU A 69 -2.67 0.71 -4.70
N TRP A 70 -2.10 1.86 -5.02
CA TRP A 70 -0.73 1.98 -5.49
C TRP A 70 0.26 1.47 -4.44
N THR A 71 0.08 1.86 -3.17
CA THR A 71 0.94 1.46 -2.05
C THR A 71 0.88 -0.04 -1.79
N PHE A 72 -0.32 -0.63 -1.78
CA PHE A 72 -0.46 -2.08 -1.67
C PHE A 72 0.25 -2.81 -2.81
N THR A 73 0.08 -2.33 -4.04
CA THR A 73 0.76 -2.93 -5.21
C THR A 73 2.28 -2.82 -5.08
N PHE A 74 2.78 -1.66 -4.66
CA PHE A 74 4.21 -1.44 -4.43
C PHE A 74 4.78 -2.40 -3.38
N ILE A 75 4.09 -2.56 -2.24
CA ILE A 75 4.49 -3.50 -1.19
C ILE A 75 4.51 -4.93 -1.72
N LEU A 76 3.50 -5.36 -2.47
CA LEU A 76 3.45 -6.71 -3.05
C LEU A 76 4.62 -6.96 -4.02
N ILE A 77 4.99 -5.95 -4.81
CA ILE A 77 6.15 -6.03 -5.70
C ILE A 77 7.44 -6.18 -4.88
N PHE A 78 7.61 -5.35 -3.84
CA PHE A 78 8.75 -5.42 -2.94
C PHE A 78 8.87 -6.79 -2.26
N LEU A 79 7.77 -7.30 -1.71
CA LEU A 79 7.72 -8.63 -1.11
C LEU A 79 8.11 -9.71 -2.13
N LYS A 80 7.68 -9.59 -3.39
CA LYS A 80 8.04 -10.53 -4.46
C LYS A 80 9.51 -10.42 -4.91
N ILE A 81 10.15 -9.27 -4.71
CA ILE A 81 11.59 -9.07 -4.95
C ILE A 81 12.38 -9.71 -3.82
N ILE A 82 12.03 -9.41 -2.56
CA ILE A 82 12.71 -9.90 -1.35
C ILE A 82 12.52 -11.41 -1.20
N PHE A 83 11.29 -11.88 -1.42
CA PHE A 83 10.91 -13.29 -1.33
C PHE A 83 10.46 -13.82 -2.70
N PRO A 84 11.41 -14.20 -3.58
CA PRO A 84 11.09 -14.61 -4.95
C PRO A 84 10.34 -15.94 -5.04
N SER A 85 10.25 -16.72 -3.95
CA SER A 85 9.42 -17.93 -3.90
C SER A 85 8.79 -18.14 -2.53
N LYS A 86 7.67 -18.89 -2.49
CA LYS A 86 6.98 -19.28 -1.26
C LYS A 86 7.89 -20.06 -0.30
N LYS A 87 8.85 -20.82 -0.83
CA LYS A 87 9.84 -21.55 -0.04
C LYS A 87 10.77 -20.60 0.71
N VAL A 88 11.17 -19.49 0.08
CA VAL A 88 11.99 -18.46 0.75
C VAL A 88 11.19 -17.76 1.85
N VAL A 89 9.89 -17.50 1.65
CA VAL A 89 9.02 -16.96 2.72
C VAL A 89 8.94 -17.92 3.90
N HIS A 90 8.67 -19.21 3.63
CA HIS A 90 8.56 -20.25 4.65
C HIS A 90 9.84 -20.40 5.47
N ASN A 91 10.99 -20.36 4.80
CA ASN A 91 12.30 -20.45 5.46
C ASN A 91 12.63 -19.15 6.23
N ALA A 92 12.35 -17.98 5.66
CA ALA A 92 12.64 -16.70 6.31
C ALA A 92 11.77 -16.43 7.55
N LEU A 93 10.55 -16.97 7.57
CA LEU A 93 9.66 -16.92 8.73
C LEU A 93 9.85 -18.11 9.68
N PHE A 94 10.90 -18.93 9.46
CA PHE A 94 11.19 -20.13 10.26
C PHE A 94 9.97 -21.04 10.45
N ILE A 95 9.02 -21.07 9.51
CA ILE A 95 7.73 -21.75 9.70
C ILE A 95 7.91 -23.27 9.80
N GLU A 96 8.89 -23.84 9.09
CA GLU A 96 9.25 -25.26 9.22
C GLU A 96 9.88 -25.56 10.58
N GLU A 97 10.75 -24.68 11.08
CA GLU A 97 11.38 -24.86 12.38
C GLU A 97 10.35 -24.68 13.50
N LEU A 98 9.54 -23.62 13.47
CA LEU A 98 8.47 -23.37 14.44
C LEU A 98 7.33 -24.40 14.38
N LYS A 99 7.30 -25.29 13.38
CA LYS A 99 6.31 -26.38 13.30
C LYS A 99 6.39 -27.31 14.51
N PHE A 100 7.58 -27.48 15.12
CA PHE A 100 7.71 -28.27 16.35
C PHE A 100 6.90 -27.68 17.51
N LEU A 101 6.69 -26.36 17.57
CA LEU A 101 5.87 -25.72 18.61
C LEU A 101 4.39 -26.07 18.46
N LYS A 102 3.93 -26.31 17.22
CA LYS A 102 2.56 -26.75 16.96
C LYS A 102 2.33 -28.18 17.45
N ASP A 103 3.33 -29.04 17.29
CA ASP A 103 3.28 -30.45 17.67
C ASP A 103 3.79 -30.70 19.12
N MET A 104 4.05 -29.62 19.87
CA MET A 104 4.53 -29.70 21.25
C MET A 104 3.48 -30.32 22.19
N PRO A 105 3.84 -31.33 23.01
CA PRO A 105 2.92 -31.95 23.95
C PRO A 105 2.27 -30.92 24.89
N SER A 106 0.97 -31.08 25.15
CA SER A 106 0.18 -30.14 25.96
C SER A 106 0.72 -29.93 27.39
N GLN A 107 1.45 -30.92 27.94
CA GLN A 107 2.10 -30.82 29.25
C GLN A 107 3.30 -29.85 29.25
N LEU A 108 4.11 -29.87 28.19
CA LEU A 108 5.23 -28.94 27.99
C LEU A 108 4.72 -27.52 27.70
N LYS A 109 3.66 -27.42 26.91
CA LYS A 109 2.98 -26.16 26.59
C LYS A 109 2.41 -25.48 27.85
N ARG A 110 1.78 -26.26 28.74
CA ARG A 110 1.31 -25.79 30.06
C ARG A 110 2.43 -25.42 31.04
N GLY A 111 3.62 -26.00 30.91
CA GLY A 111 4.79 -25.66 31.73
C GLY A 111 5.43 -24.33 31.31
N LEU A 112 5.37 -24.00 30.02
CA LEU A 112 5.78 -22.70 29.48
C LEU A 112 4.82 -21.57 29.88
N ASP A 113 3.50 -21.80 29.81
CA ASP A 113 2.46 -20.83 30.21
C ASP A 113 2.46 -20.47 31.71
N LYS A 114 3.07 -21.32 32.56
CA LYS A 114 3.09 -21.13 34.02
C LYS A 114 4.32 -20.38 34.55
N ASN A 115 5.24 -19.99 33.66
CA ASN A 115 6.43 -19.20 33.98
C ASN A 115 6.32 -17.73 33.55
N GLU A 116 5.13 -17.27 33.16
CA GLU A 116 4.72 -15.85 33.29
C GLU A 116 3.91 -15.66 34.58
#